data_AF-C5CRA7-F1
#
_entry.id   AF-C5CRA7-F1
#
_cell.length_a   1.000
_cell.length_b   1.000
_cell.length_c   1.000
_cell.angle_alpha   90.00
_cell.angle_beta   90.00
_cell.angle_gamma   90.00
#
_symmetry.space_group_name_H-M   'P 1'
#
loop_
_entity.id
_entity.type
_entity.pdbx_description
1 polymer ?
#
loop_
_entity_poly.entity_id
_entity_poly.type
_entity_poly.pdbx_seq_one_letter_code
_entity_poly.pdbx_strand_id
1 'polypeptide(L)'
;MVLVITLILIVILSLLGTFAIRNATQSERSINGIRSAEVAREAAETALRFCEQVAIFDGDGKDYTEYSTTGLRGKIITTTIGSESDTAAAWRTSSNWTGGNAISVPSAYYNKSTGGSADTDALQLTTAPRCLIQKIETTSTPKLTGYLITARGFANNAAFDATTGKAIQGAEAWMQSVLTRSS
;
A
#
# COMPACT_ATOMS: atom_id res chain seq x y z
N MET A 1 21.51 -42.38 43.80
CA MET A 1 20.26 -42.36 43.01
C MET A 1 19.70 -40.94 42.80
N VAL A 2 19.85 -40.02 43.75
CA VAL A 2 19.41 -38.61 43.60
C VAL A 2 20.02 -37.91 42.39
N LEU A 3 21.32 -38.11 42.12
CA LEU A 3 22.02 -37.50 40.97
C LEU A 3 21.37 -37.85 39.61
N VAL A 4 20.98 -39.12 39.42
CA VAL A 4 20.35 -39.59 38.18
C VAL A 4 18.97 -38.95 38.01
N ILE A 5 18.19 -38.86 39.08
CA ILE A 5 16.86 -38.23 39.06
C ILE A 5 16.97 -36.74 38.74
N THR A 6 17.92 -36.04 39.36
CA THR A 6 18.14 -34.61 39.09
C THR A 6 18.56 -34.34 37.65
N LEU A 7 19.41 -35.19 37.07
CA LEU A 7 19.83 -35.04 35.67
C LEU A 7 18.67 -35.22 34.71
N ILE A 8 17.80 -36.21 34.95
CA ILE A 8 16.61 -36.45 34.13
C ILE A 8 15.65 -35.25 34.22
N LEU A 9 15.40 -34.73 35.42
CA LEU A 9 14.54 -33.56 35.61
C LEU A 9 15.09 -32.31 34.91
N ILE A 10 16.40 -32.06 34.96
CA ILE A 10 17.03 -30.95 34.25
C ILE A 10 16.83 -31.10 32.74
N VAL A 11 17.01 -32.30 32.19
CA VAL A 11 16.80 -32.54 30.76
C VAL A 11 15.35 -32.26 30.36
N ILE A 12 14.37 -32.75 31.12
CA ILE A 12 12.94 -32.51 30.82
C ILE A 12 12.61 -31.01 30.89
N LEU A 13 13.08 -30.30 31.92
CA LEU A 13 12.87 -28.86 32.05
C LEU A 13 13.53 -28.08 30.91
N SER A 14 14.72 -28.48 30.46
CA SER A 14 15.41 -27.84 29.33
C SER A 14 14.66 -28.02 28.00
N LEU A 15 14.08 -29.21 27.78
CA LEU A 15 13.28 -29.51 26.59
C LEU A 15 12.00 -28.67 26.57
N LEU A 16 11.25 -28.66 27.68
CA LEU A 16 10.04 -27.85 27.83
C LEU A 16 10.33 -26.35 27.64
N GLY A 17 11.41 -25.84 28.23
CA GLY A 17 11.86 -24.46 28.05
C GLY A 17 12.17 -24.13 26.59
N THR A 18 12.86 -25.04 25.88
CA THR A 18 13.19 -24.85 24.46
C THR A 18 11.95 -24.80 23.58
N PHE A 19 10.96 -25.68 23.82
CA PHE A 19 9.70 -25.67 23.08
C PHE A 19 8.90 -24.38 23.32
N ALA A 20 8.85 -23.90 24.57
CA ALA A 20 8.18 -22.65 24.91
C ALA A 20 8.81 -21.44 24.18
N ILE A 21 10.13 -21.33 24.16
CA ILE A 21 10.86 -20.24 23.47
C ILE A 21 10.62 -20.29 21.96
N ARG A 22 10.68 -21.48 21.36
CA ARG A 22 10.43 -21.65 19.91
C ARG A 22 9.00 -21.26 19.53
N ASN A 23 8.02 -21.66 20.34
CA ASN A 23 6.63 -21.30 20.08
C ASN A 23 6.39 -19.79 20.21
N ALA A 24 6.94 -19.17 21.27
CA ALA A 24 6.85 -17.72 21.46
C ALA A 24 7.46 -16.93 20.29
N THR A 25 8.66 -17.32 19.83
CA THR A 25 9.33 -16.66 18.70
C THR A 25 8.60 -16.86 17.37
N GLN A 26 7.95 -18.02 17.15
CA GLN A 26 7.09 -18.23 15.98
C GLN A 26 5.84 -17.35 16.03
N SER A 27 5.19 -17.26 17.20
CA SER A 27 4.01 -16.41 17.40
C SER A 27 4.34 -14.94 17.17
N GLU A 28 5.46 -14.45 17.72
CA GLU A 28 5.91 -13.07 17.53
C GLU A 28 6.16 -12.72 16.06
N ARG A 29 6.83 -13.61 15.31
CA ARG A 29 7.06 -13.41 13.87
C ARG A 29 5.75 -13.36 13.08
N SER A 30 4.79 -14.22 13.42
CA SER A 30 3.47 -14.22 12.80
C SER A 30 2.73 -12.90 13.06
N ILE A 31 2.68 -12.46 14.32
CA ILE A 31 2.03 -11.22 14.73
C ILE A 31 2.67 -10.01 14.06
N ASN A 32 4.00 -9.96 14.00
CA ASN A 32 4.71 -8.87 13.34
C ASN A 32 4.43 -8.83 11.83
N GLY A 33 4.31 -10.00 11.20
CA GLY A 33 3.89 -10.13 9.79
C GLY A 33 2.48 -9.58 9.56
N ILE A 34 1.53 -9.96 10.41
CA ILE A 34 0.14 -9.47 10.35
C ILE A 34 0.10 -7.95 10.52
N ARG A 35 0.75 -7.42 11.56
CA ARG A 35 0.81 -5.97 11.80
C ARG A 35 1.37 -5.21 10.60
N SER A 36 2.43 -5.74 9.98
CA SER A 36 3.02 -5.11 8.79
C SER A 36 2.05 -5.17 7.59
N ALA A 37 1.34 -6.29 7.40
CA ALA A 37 0.36 -6.41 6.33
C ALA A 37 -0.82 -5.45 6.49
N GLU A 38 -1.33 -5.28 7.72
CA GLU A 38 -2.42 -4.33 8.01
C GLU A 38 -1.99 -2.88 7.77
N VAL A 39 -0.81 -2.47 8.24
CA VAL A 39 -0.28 -1.12 7.97
C VAL A 39 -0.14 -0.87 6.47
N ALA A 40 0.37 -1.85 5.71
CA ALA A 40 0.47 -1.74 4.25
C ALA A 40 -0.92 -1.61 3.61
N ARG A 41 -1.92 -2.35 4.10
CA ARG A 41 -3.31 -2.30 3.61
C ARG A 41 -3.98 -0.96 3.89
N GLU A 42 -3.85 -0.44 5.10
CA GLU A 42 -4.36 0.89 5.48
C GLU A 42 -3.72 2.00 4.65
N ALA A 43 -2.40 1.90 4.42
CA ALA A 43 -1.69 2.83 3.55
C ALA A 43 -2.17 2.74 2.08
N ALA A 44 -2.48 1.54 1.59
CA ALA A 44 -3.00 1.33 0.24
C ALA A 44 -4.41 1.91 0.09
N GLU A 45 -5.27 1.73 1.10
CA GLU A 45 -6.59 2.35 1.12
C GLU A 45 -6.47 3.88 1.16
N THR A 46 -5.55 4.42 1.95
CA THR A 46 -5.30 5.86 2.01
C THR A 46 -4.92 6.44 0.63
N ALA A 47 -4.03 5.77 -0.10
CA ALA A 47 -3.70 6.16 -1.47
C ALA A 47 -4.87 5.98 -2.44
N LEU A 48 -5.69 4.95 -2.26
CA LEU A 48 -6.89 4.74 -3.08
C LEU A 48 -7.84 5.93 -2.93
N ARG A 49 -8.18 6.30 -1.69
CA ARG A 49 -9.07 7.44 -1.39
C ARG A 49 -8.56 8.75 -1.95
N PHE A 50 -7.27 9.03 -1.80
CA PHE A 50 -6.66 10.24 -2.36
C PHE A 50 -6.82 10.29 -3.88
N CYS A 51 -6.56 9.18 -4.57
CA CYS A 51 -6.59 9.15 -6.02
C CYS A 51 -7.99 9.06 -6.62
N GLU A 52 -8.96 8.55 -5.86
CA GLU A 52 -10.38 8.69 -6.18
C GLU A 52 -10.77 10.18 -6.23
N GLN A 53 -10.32 11.01 -5.28
CA GLN A 53 -10.56 12.46 -5.33
C GLN A 53 -9.92 13.10 -6.57
N VAL A 54 -8.67 12.75 -6.89
CA VAL A 54 -7.99 13.25 -8.10
C VAL A 54 -8.77 12.88 -9.37
N ALA A 55 -9.24 11.64 -9.47
CA ALA A 55 -10.02 11.16 -10.63
C ALA A 55 -11.38 11.87 -10.74
N ILE A 56 -12.06 12.13 -9.61
CA ILE A 56 -13.31 12.89 -9.58
C ILE A 56 -13.09 14.31 -10.11
N PHE A 57 -12.03 14.99 -9.67
CA PHE A 57 -11.70 16.35 -10.14
C PHE A 57 -11.37 16.37 -11.65
N ASP A 58 -10.62 15.38 -12.17
CA ASP A 58 -10.39 15.26 -13.62
C ASP A 58 -11.69 15.02 -14.40
N GLY A 59 -12.63 14.26 -13.83
CA GLY A 59 -13.97 14.06 -14.40
C GLY A 59 -14.76 15.37 -14.58
N ASP A 60 -14.49 16.36 -13.72
CA ASP A 60 -15.00 17.73 -13.79
C ASP A 60 -14.12 18.68 -14.61
N GLY A 61 -13.04 18.18 -15.21
CA GLY A 61 -12.08 18.97 -15.98
C GLY A 61 -11.18 19.87 -15.14
N LYS A 62 -11.10 19.63 -13.82
CA LYS A 62 -10.32 20.40 -12.86
C LYS A 62 -9.06 19.64 -12.44
N ASP A 63 -8.08 20.37 -11.95
CA ASP A 63 -6.93 19.78 -11.27
C ASP A 63 -7.21 19.73 -9.76
N TYR A 64 -6.69 18.72 -9.09
CA TYR A 64 -6.78 18.61 -7.64
C TYR A 64 -5.71 19.50 -6.99
N THR A 65 -6.13 20.40 -6.09
CA THR A 65 -5.25 21.45 -5.52
C THR A 65 -5.12 21.42 -3.99
N GLU A 66 -5.73 20.44 -3.32
CA GLU A 66 -5.63 20.32 -1.87
C GLU A 66 -4.26 19.75 -1.46
N TYR A 67 -3.94 19.87 -0.15
CA TYR A 67 -2.66 19.40 0.43
C TYR A 67 -1.41 19.92 -0.31
N SER A 68 -1.52 21.13 -0.86
CA SER A 68 -0.46 21.79 -1.64
C SER A 68 0.02 21.00 -2.86
N THR A 69 -0.85 20.17 -3.44
CA THR A 69 -0.57 19.44 -4.68
C THR A 69 -1.05 20.22 -5.90
N THR A 70 -0.33 20.09 -7.02
CA THR A 70 -0.74 20.63 -8.32
C THR A 70 -0.21 19.72 -9.43
N GLY A 71 -0.83 19.78 -10.61
CA GLY A 71 -0.43 19.02 -11.79
C GLY A 71 -0.77 17.52 -11.71
N LEU A 72 -1.62 17.09 -10.78
CA LEU A 72 -1.96 15.67 -10.62
C LEU A 72 -2.76 15.14 -11.80
N ARG A 73 -3.58 15.99 -12.43
CA ARG A 73 -4.28 15.67 -13.69
C ARG A 73 -3.32 15.23 -14.80
N GLY A 74 -2.13 15.84 -14.88
CA GLY A 74 -1.10 15.49 -15.87
C GLY A 74 -0.48 14.10 -15.66
N LYS A 75 -0.70 13.49 -14.49
CA LYS A 75 -0.22 12.14 -14.15
C LYS A 75 -1.22 11.04 -14.53
N ILE A 76 -2.44 11.41 -14.91
CA ILE A 76 -3.48 10.46 -15.32
C ILE A 76 -3.11 9.87 -16.68
N ILE A 77 -3.08 8.53 -16.73
CA ILE A 77 -2.74 7.79 -17.94
C ILE A 77 -3.94 7.82 -18.88
N THR A 78 -3.77 8.45 -20.03
CA THR A 78 -4.83 8.69 -21.02
C THR A 78 -5.08 7.50 -21.94
N THR A 79 -4.16 6.54 -22.01
CA THR A 79 -4.35 5.31 -22.79
C THR A 79 -5.41 4.44 -22.14
N THR A 80 -6.54 4.32 -22.82
CA THR A 80 -7.71 3.60 -22.35
C THR A 80 -7.53 2.09 -22.43
N ILE A 81 -8.00 1.37 -21.41
CA ILE A 81 -8.08 -0.09 -21.37
C ILE A 81 -9.54 -0.55 -21.33
N GLY A 82 -9.78 -1.80 -21.73
CA GLY A 82 -11.14 -2.35 -21.83
C GLY A 82 -11.69 -2.94 -20.53
N SER A 83 -10.81 -3.34 -19.61
CA SER A 83 -11.15 -3.89 -18.30
C SER A 83 -9.97 -3.76 -17.33
N GLU A 84 -10.21 -3.94 -16.03
CA GLU A 84 -9.19 -4.02 -14.98
C GLU A 84 -8.19 -5.18 -15.18
N SER A 85 -8.61 -6.20 -15.94
CA SER A 85 -7.84 -7.40 -16.24
C SER A 85 -7.00 -7.28 -17.52
N ASP A 86 -7.09 -6.15 -18.24
CA ASP A 86 -6.34 -5.89 -19.46
C ASP A 86 -4.82 -6.06 -19.24
N THR A 87 -4.16 -6.73 -20.18
CA THR A 87 -2.71 -6.96 -20.11
C THR A 87 -1.91 -5.69 -20.36
N ALA A 88 -2.51 -4.70 -21.02
CA ALA A 88 -1.95 -3.36 -21.21
C ALA A 88 -2.18 -2.42 -20.02
N ALA A 89 -2.80 -2.91 -18.93
CA ALA A 89 -3.02 -2.09 -17.74
C ALA A 89 -1.68 -1.65 -17.13
N ALA A 90 -1.51 -0.34 -16.99
CA ALA A 90 -0.24 0.29 -16.65
C ALA A 90 0.27 -0.12 -15.26
N TRP A 91 -0.63 -0.45 -14.34
CA TRP A 91 -0.29 -0.91 -12.99
C TRP A 91 0.56 -2.19 -12.99
N ARG A 92 0.47 -3.01 -14.03
CA ARG A 92 1.25 -4.25 -14.17
C ARG A 92 2.74 -3.99 -14.45
N THR A 93 3.09 -2.80 -14.94
CA THR A 93 4.47 -2.44 -15.29
C THR A 93 5.13 -1.68 -14.15
N SER A 94 6.23 -2.23 -13.60
CA SER A 94 6.90 -1.63 -12.44
C SER A 94 7.37 -0.19 -12.66
N SER A 95 7.85 0.14 -13.86
CA SER A 95 8.31 1.50 -14.20
C SER A 95 7.24 2.57 -14.06
N ASN A 96 5.95 2.22 -14.23
CA ASN A 96 4.84 3.17 -14.07
C ASN A 96 4.65 3.61 -12.61
N TRP A 97 5.16 2.86 -11.63
CA TRP A 97 5.11 3.21 -10.21
C TRP A 97 6.16 4.26 -9.78
N THR A 98 6.82 4.87 -10.76
CA THR A 98 7.79 5.95 -10.60
C THR A 98 7.55 7.03 -11.66
N GLY A 99 8.16 8.20 -11.48
CA GLY A 99 8.17 9.25 -12.50
C GLY A 99 6.81 9.92 -12.75
N GLY A 100 6.49 10.11 -14.03
CA GLY A 100 5.36 10.91 -14.49
C GLY A 100 3.99 10.35 -14.08
N ASN A 101 3.81 9.04 -14.21
CA ASN A 101 2.51 8.38 -14.02
C ASN A 101 2.17 8.14 -12.53
N ALA A 102 3.18 7.89 -11.70
CA ALA A 102 2.98 7.62 -10.29
C ALA A 102 2.59 8.88 -9.52
N ILE A 103 1.48 8.79 -8.78
CA ILE A 103 1.09 9.79 -7.79
C ILE A 103 1.58 9.30 -6.43
N SER A 104 2.49 10.06 -5.82
CA SER A 104 2.86 9.87 -4.42
C SER A 104 1.89 10.67 -3.56
N VAL A 105 1.27 10.01 -2.59
CA VAL A 105 0.34 10.70 -1.69
C VAL A 105 1.14 11.72 -0.86
N PRO A 106 0.63 12.95 -0.66
CA PRO A 106 1.28 13.95 0.18
C PRO A 106 1.35 13.49 1.63
N SER A 107 2.47 13.75 2.31
CA SER A 107 2.63 13.43 3.73
C SER A 107 1.57 14.09 4.61
N ALA A 108 1.10 15.29 4.26
CA ALA A 108 0.03 15.98 4.97
C ALA A 108 -1.33 15.26 4.91
N TYR A 109 -1.52 14.32 3.97
CA TYR A 109 -2.77 13.56 3.84
C TYR A 109 -2.81 12.32 4.75
N TYR A 110 -1.67 11.65 4.94
CA TYR A 110 -1.60 10.38 5.69
C TYR A 110 -0.90 10.47 7.04
N ASN A 111 -0.10 11.50 7.29
CA ASN A 111 0.55 11.66 8.59
C ASN A 111 -0.40 12.27 9.61
N LYS A 112 -0.37 11.72 10.83
CA LYS A 112 -1.02 12.37 11.96
C LYS A 112 -0.28 13.68 12.26
N SER A 113 -1.03 14.77 12.39
CA SER A 113 -0.49 16.07 12.76
C SER A 113 -1.11 16.61 14.05
N THR A 114 -0.28 17.27 14.86
CA THR A 114 -0.70 18.00 16.07
C THR A 114 -0.16 19.43 15.93
N GLY A 115 -1.04 20.43 15.94
CA GLY A 115 -0.63 21.84 15.79
C GLY A 115 0.03 22.17 14.45
N GLY A 116 -0.30 21.45 13.37
CA GLY A 116 0.25 21.69 12.03
C GLY A 116 1.63 21.08 11.76
N SER A 117 2.19 20.34 12.72
CA SER A 117 3.42 19.54 12.55
C SER A 117 3.12 18.05 12.69
N ALA A 118 3.98 17.20 12.11
CA ALA A 118 3.86 15.76 12.30
C ALA A 118 3.91 15.41 13.79
N ASP A 119 2.95 14.61 14.25
CA ASP A 119 2.86 14.18 15.64
C ASP A 119 4.05 13.26 15.96
N THR A 120 4.87 13.67 16.94
CA THR A 120 6.04 12.92 17.39
C THR A 120 5.70 11.69 18.20
N ASP A 121 4.49 11.63 18.76
CA ASP A 121 4.00 10.50 19.55
C ASP A 121 3.34 9.42 18.67
N ALA A 122 3.22 9.68 17.37
CA ALA A 122 2.69 8.74 16.39
C ALA A 122 3.78 8.25 15.43
N LEU A 123 3.79 6.93 15.20
CA LEU A 123 4.67 6.34 14.21
C LEU A 123 4.18 6.71 12.81
N GLN A 124 4.96 7.52 12.10
CA GLN A 124 4.66 7.96 10.75
C GLN A 124 5.14 6.90 9.72
N LEU A 125 4.53 6.92 8.52
CA LEU A 125 4.97 6.08 7.42
C LEU A 125 6.29 6.60 6.85
N THR A 126 7.28 5.70 6.69
CA THR A 126 8.59 6.06 6.10
C THR A 126 8.54 6.11 4.57
N THR A 127 7.67 5.31 3.97
CA THR A 127 7.45 5.25 2.52
C THR A 127 6.06 5.76 2.21
N ALA A 128 5.97 6.83 1.44
CA ALA A 128 4.69 7.38 1.01
C ALA A 128 3.92 6.34 0.17
N PRO A 129 2.63 6.10 0.47
CA PRO A 129 1.81 5.27 -0.39
C PRO A 129 1.60 5.94 -1.74
N ARG A 130 1.32 5.13 -2.77
CA ARG A 130 1.30 5.57 -4.16
C ARG A 130 0.08 5.04 -4.88
N CYS A 131 -0.30 5.70 -5.96
CA CYS A 131 -1.34 5.18 -6.84
C CYS A 131 -1.02 5.46 -8.31
N LEU A 132 -1.78 4.79 -9.17
CA LEU A 132 -1.89 5.05 -10.60
C LEU A 132 -3.36 5.22 -10.95
N ILE A 133 -3.62 6.16 -11.85
CA ILE A 133 -4.95 6.43 -12.41
C ILE A 133 -4.83 6.23 -13.92
N GLN A 134 -5.64 5.34 -14.46
CA GLN A 134 -5.69 5.05 -15.89
C GLN A 134 -7.13 5.10 -16.39
N LYS A 135 -7.36 5.68 -17.57
CA LYS A 135 -8.69 5.69 -18.17
C LYS A 135 -9.16 4.28 -18.54
N ILE A 136 -10.43 3.99 -18.29
CA ILE A 136 -11.08 2.74 -18.69
C ILE A 136 -12.32 3.06 -19.52
N GLU A 137 -12.56 2.25 -20.55
CA GLU A 137 -13.75 2.34 -21.40
C GLU A 137 -14.22 0.93 -21.72
N THR A 138 -15.46 0.61 -21.33
CA THR A 138 -16.00 -0.72 -21.58
C THR A 138 -16.21 -0.95 -23.08
N THR A 139 -16.09 -2.20 -23.49
CA THR A 139 -16.39 -2.63 -24.86
C THR A 139 -17.89 -2.80 -25.12
N SER A 140 -18.73 -2.61 -24.10
CA SER A 140 -20.20 -2.69 -24.17
C SER A 140 -20.81 -1.49 -24.89
N THR A 141 -22.07 -1.64 -25.34
CA THR A 141 -22.88 -0.52 -25.84
C THR A 141 -24.08 -0.32 -24.89
N PRO A 142 -24.25 0.86 -24.26
CA PRO A 142 -23.38 2.04 -24.33
C PRO A 142 -22.01 1.82 -23.68
N LYS A 143 -21.03 2.61 -24.15
CA LYS A 143 -19.67 2.64 -23.61
C LYS A 143 -19.68 3.33 -22.26
N LEU A 144 -19.22 2.65 -21.23
CA LEU A 144 -19.01 3.24 -19.90
C LEU A 144 -17.58 3.73 -19.84
N THR A 145 -17.40 5.02 -19.58
CA THR A 145 -16.09 5.63 -19.39
C THR A 145 -15.84 5.88 -17.91
N GLY A 146 -14.57 5.80 -17.51
CA GLY A 146 -14.20 5.95 -16.12
C GLY A 146 -12.69 5.90 -15.89
N TYR A 147 -12.33 5.53 -14.66
CA TYR A 147 -10.96 5.39 -14.22
C TYR A 147 -10.75 4.05 -13.52
N LEU A 148 -9.68 3.38 -13.89
CA LEU A 148 -9.05 2.34 -13.09
C LEU A 148 -8.02 3.00 -12.17
N ILE A 149 -8.21 2.82 -10.87
CA ILE A 149 -7.29 3.31 -9.85
C ILE A 149 -6.66 2.11 -9.18
N THR A 150 -5.33 2.05 -9.20
CA THR A 150 -4.57 1.04 -8.48
C THR A 150 -3.69 1.74 -7.46
N ALA A 151 -3.81 1.36 -6.20
CA ALA A 151 -3.05 1.91 -5.08
C ALA A 151 -2.11 0.86 -4.49
N ARG A 152 -0.96 1.34 -4.01
CA ARG A 152 0.06 0.58 -3.30
C ARG A 152 0.34 1.23 -1.96
N GLY A 153 0.27 0.43 -0.91
CA GLY A 153 0.67 0.81 0.44
C GLY A 153 1.85 0.00 0.90
N PHE A 154 2.68 0.63 1.72
CA PHE A 154 3.94 0.08 2.20
C PHE A 154 3.98 0.21 3.72
N ALA A 155 4.37 -0.86 4.41
CA ALA A 155 4.65 -0.79 5.84
C ALA A 155 6.05 -0.21 6.10
N ASN A 156 6.34 0.16 7.36
CA ASN A 156 7.63 0.73 7.73
C ASN A 156 8.83 -0.23 7.61
N ASN A 157 8.58 -1.53 7.48
CA ASN A 157 9.61 -2.52 7.17
C ASN A 157 9.82 -2.71 5.66
N ALA A 158 9.09 -1.97 4.81
CA ALA A 158 9.17 -2.07 3.37
C ALA A 158 10.28 -1.19 2.79
N ALA A 159 10.97 -1.72 1.77
CA ALA A 159 11.97 -1.00 1.00
C ALA A 159 11.48 -0.88 -0.44
N PHE A 160 11.21 0.35 -0.88
CA PHE A 160 10.79 0.66 -2.24
C PHE A 160 11.94 1.28 -3.05
N ASP A 161 12.23 0.70 -4.20
CA ASP A 161 13.22 1.23 -5.15
C ASP A 161 12.56 2.23 -6.09
N ALA A 162 12.85 3.50 -5.87
CA ALA A 162 12.34 4.61 -6.67
C ALA A 162 12.88 4.67 -8.11
N THR A 163 13.90 3.87 -8.44
CA THR A 163 14.48 3.79 -9.80
C THR A 163 13.73 2.76 -10.64
N THR A 164 13.41 1.60 -10.05
CA THR A 164 12.77 0.49 -10.77
C THR A 164 11.26 0.39 -10.56
N GLY A 165 10.75 1.04 -9.51
CA GLY A 165 9.35 0.99 -9.09
C GLY A 165 8.94 -0.31 -8.40
N LYS A 166 9.92 -1.09 -7.91
CA LYS A 166 9.69 -2.37 -7.25
C LYS A 166 9.84 -2.24 -5.73
N ALA A 167 9.06 -2.99 -4.97
CA ALA A 167 9.38 -3.26 -3.58
C ALA A 167 10.43 -4.39 -3.54
N ILE A 168 11.48 -4.20 -2.76
CA ILE A 168 12.59 -5.15 -2.60
C ILE A 168 12.38 -6.02 -1.36
N GLN A 169 11.78 -5.44 -0.31
CA GLN A 169 11.62 -6.08 0.99
C GLN A 169 10.37 -5.54 1.69
N GLY A 170 9.86 -6.31 2.66
CA GLY A 170 8.83 -5.91 3.62
C GLY A 170 7.41 -6.08 3.12
N ALA A 171 6.45 -5.54 3.88
CA ALA A 171 5.05 -5.71 3.57
C ALA A 171 4.55 -4.63 2.59
N GLU A 172 3.84 -5.09 1.57
CA GLU A 172 3.20 -4.28 0.56
C GLU A 172 1.78 -4.80 0.33
N ALA A 173 0.84 -3.87 0.14
CA ALA A 173 -0.53 -4.20 -0.23
C ALA A 173 -0.96 -3.45 -1.49
N TRP A 174 -1.81 -4.08 -2.27
CA TRP A 174 -2.38 -3.55 -3.51
C TRP A 174 -3.88 -3.45 -3.35
N MET A 175 -4.45 -2.33 -3.75
CA MET A 175 -5.90 -2.09 -3.75
C MET A 175 -6.30 -1.52 -5.10
N GLN A 176 -7.49 -1.88 -5.57
CA GLN A 176 -7.97 -1.46 -6.88
C GLN A 176 -9.43 -1.02 -6.80
N SER A 177 -9.75 0.06 -7.50
CA SER A 177 -11.08 0.65 -7.60
C SER A 177 -11.36 1.01 -9.05
N VAL A 178 -12.63 0.88 -9.44
CA VAL A 178 -13.13 1.31 -10.76
C VAL A 178 -14.18 2.39 -10.50
N LEU A 179 -13.89 3.61 -10.94
CA LEU A 179 -14.85 4.71 -10.91
C LEU A 179 -15.45 4.87 -12.30
N THR A 180 -16.76 4.67 -12.43
CA THR A 180 -17.49 4.96 -13.67
C THR A 180 -18.31 6.23 -13.52
N ARG A 181 -18.44 6.98 -14.60
CA ARG A 181 -19.34 8.13 -14.63
C ARG A 181 -20.72 7.65 -15.02
N SER A 182 -21.73 7.91 -14.19
CA SER A 182 -23.13 7.77 -14.62
C SER A 182 -23.43 8.90 -15.60
N SER A 183 -23.90 8.53 -16.79
CA SER A 183 -24.36 9.46 -17.84
C SER A 183 -25.49 10.36 -17.36
#